data_AF-A0A7D5LBN2-F1
#
_entry.id   AF-A0A7D5LBN2-F1
#
_cell.length_a   1.000
_cell.length_b   1.000
_cell.length_c   1.000
_cell.angle_alpha   90.00
_cell.angle_beta   90.00
_cell.angle_gamma   90.00
#
_symmetry.space_group_name_H-M   'P 1'
#
loop_
_entity.id
_entity.type
_entity.pdbx_description
1 polymer ?
#
loop_
_entity_poly.entity_id
_entity_poly.type
_entity_poly.pdbx_seq_one_letter_code
_entity_poly.pdbx_strand_id
1 'polypeptide(L)' 'MASIQSDSDRVDAAVEAALDALEEGDRPLVASDWAVREHDVDHRYEDVLERVQEHVREEGGNG' A
#
# COMPACT_ATOMS: atom_id res chain seq x y z
N MET A 1 16.13 15.66 16.17
CA MET A 1 16.50 15.38 14.77
C MET A 1 15.23 14.88 14.11
N ALA A 2 14.65 15.64 13.19
CA ALA A 2 13.52 15.15 12.41
C ALA A 2 14.06 14.06 11.49
N SER A 3 13.73 12.80 11.77
CA SER A 3 13.98 11.72 10.82
C SER A 3 13.20 12.09 9.57
N ILE A 4 13.91 12.47 8.52
CA ILE A 4 13.33 12.61 7.19
C ILE A 4 12.96 11.18 6.80
N GLN A 5 11.71 10.80 7.08
CA GLN A 5 11.17 9.56 6.53
C GLN A 5 11.35 9.66 5.02
N SER A 6 12.05 8.68 4.47
CA SER A 6 12.35 8.67 3.05
C SER A 6 11.05 8.47 2.29
N ASP A 7 11.01 8.87 1.02
CA ASP A 7 9.87 8.58 0.12
C ASP A 7 9.51 7.09 0.16
N SER A 8 10.54 6.23 0.29
CA SER A 8 10.40 4.79 0.48
C SER A 8 9.69 4.38 1.78
N ASP A 9 9.96 5.02 2.92
CA ASP A 9 9.27 4.70 4.18
C ASP A 9 7.78 5.04 4.09
N ARG A 10 7.42 6.12 3.38
CA ARG A 10 6.01 6.48 3.18
C ARG A 10 5.29 5.53 2.23
N VAL A 11 5.99 5.07 1.19
CA VAL A 11 5.46 4.03 0.28
C VAL A 11 5.22 2.72 1.03
N ASP A 12 6.15 2.31 1.89
CA ASP A 12 6.03 1.09 2.71
C ASP A 12 4.80 1.18 3.63
N ALA A 13 4.68 2.31 4.36
CA ALA A 13 3.52 2.55 5.22
C ALA A 13 2.19 2.60 4.44
N ALA A 14 2.18 3.16 3.22
CA ALA A 14 1.00 3.15 2.36
C ALA A 14 0.63 1.73 1.89
N VAL A 15 1.63 0.87 1.63
CA VAL A 15 1.36 -0.54 1.29
C VAL A 15 0.75 -1.25 2.50
N GLU A 16 1.32 -1.10 3.70
CA GLU A 16 0.77 -1.71 4.92
C GLU A 16 -0.68 -1.26 5.19
N ALA A 17 -0.96 0.05 5.08
CA ALA A 17 -2.31 0.58 5.27
C ALA A 17 -3.30 0.07 4.21
N ALA A 18 -2.86 -0.10 2.96
CA ALA A 18 -3.68 -0.68 1.91
C ALA A 18 -3.96 -2.18 2.13
N LEU A 19 -3.00 -2.93 2.69
CA LEU A 19 -3.18 -4.34 3.03
C LEU A 19 -4.16 -4.53 4.20
N ASP A 20 -4.09 -3.69 5.22
CA ASP A 20 -5.03 -3.72 6.36
C ASP A 20 -6.48 -3.48 5.89
N ALA A 21 -6.67 -2.48 5.03
CA ALA A 21 -7.98 -2.23 4.41
C ALA A 21 -8.45 -3.40 3.52
N LEU A 22 -7.53 -4.09 2.84
CA LEU A 22 -7.87 -5.29 2.08
C LEU A 22 -8.34 -6.45 2.96
N GLU A 23 -7.75 -6.63 4.14
CA GLU A 23 -8.22 -7.62 5.12
C GLU A 23 -9.63 -7.31 5.64
N GLU A 24 -10.00 -6.02 5.73
CA GLU A 24 -11.38 -5.58 6.03
C GLU A 24 -12.37 -5.84 4.87
N GLY A 25 -11.88 -6.27 3.70
CA GLY A 25 -12.69 -6.65 2.54
C GLY A 25 -12.82 -5.55 1.48
N ASP A 26 -12.01 -4.49 1.56
CA ASP A 26 -11.97 -3.47 0.52
C ASP A 26 -11.35 -3.99 -0.78
N ARG A 27 -11.58 -3.27 -1.89
CA ARG A 27 -10.96 -3.65 -3.17
C ARG A 27 -9.52 -3.14 -3.24
N PRO A 28 -8.57 -3.88 -3.84
CA PRO A 28 -7.16 -3.49 -3.89
C PRO A 28 -6.94 -2.08 -4.47
N LEU A 29 -7.74 -1.71 -5.48
CA LEU A 29 -7.70 -0.38 -6.10
C LEU A 29 -8.13 0.74 -5.15
N VAL A 30 -9.17 0.49 -4.32
CA VAL A 30 -9.73 1.50 -3.40
C VAL A 30 -8.82 1.66 -2.19
N ALA A 31 -8.34 0.54 -1.64
CA ALA A 31 -7.39 0.52 -0.54
C ALA A 31 -6.07 1.23 -0.93
N SER A 32 -5.51 0.92 -2.10
CA SER A 32 -4.28 1.56 -2.58
C SER A 32 -4.47 3.07 -2.83
N ASP A 33 -5.61 3.47 -3.39
CA ASP A 33 -5.92 4.89 -3.68
C ASP A 33 -6.12 5.68 -2.38
N TRP A 34 -6.74 5.08 -1.37
CA TRP A 34 -6.85 5.67 -0.05
C TRP A 34 -5.49 5.83 0.63
N ALA A 35 -4.66 4.79 0.63
CA ALA A 35 -3.39 4.80 1.34
C ALA A 35 -2.38 5.79 0.74
N VAL A 36 -2.30 5.94 -0.59
CA VAL A 36 -1.35 6.88 -1.21
C VAL A 36 -1.68 8.34 -0.89
N ARG A 37 -2.97 8.64 -0.76
CA ARG A 37 -3.47 9.97 -0.37
C ARG A 37 -3.24 10.27 1.11
N GLU A 38 -3.37 9.26 1.97
CA GLU A 38 -3.09 9.37 3.41
C GLU A 38 -1.59 9.62 3.68
N HIS A 39 -0.72 9.02 2.88
CA HIS A 39 0.74 9.05 3.07
C HIS A 39 1.49 10.05 2.16
N ASP A 40 0.77 10.92 1.42
CA ASP A 40 1.34 11.89 0.48
C ASP A 40 2.30 11.24 -0.55
N VAL A 41 1.95 10.06 -1.07
CA VAL A 41 2.72 9.28 -2.06
C VAL A 41 1.90 8.96 -3.32
N ASP A 42 0.94 9.81 -3.68
CA ASP A 42 0.14 9.69 -4.91
C ASP A 42 0.98 9.49 -6.18
N HIS A 43 2.18 10.09 -6.26
CA HIS A 43 3.09 9.90 -7.40
C HIS A 43 3.66 8.48 -7.49
N ARG A 44 3.53 7.67 -6.44
CA ARG A 44 3.93 6.26 -6.35
C ARG A 44 2.73 5.33 -6.30
N TYR A 45 1.55 5.79 -6.72
CA TYR A 45 0.34 4.95 -6.72
C TYR A 45 0.54 3.61 -7.46
N GLU A 46 1.19 3.64 -8.62
CA GLU A 46 1.46 2.41 -9.40
C GLU A 46 2.39 1.44 -8.64
N ASP A 47 3.42 1.95 -7.94
CA ASP A 47 4.31 1.16 -7.09
C ASP A 47 3.57 0.51 -5.92
N VAL A 48 2.68 1.26 -5.25
CA VAL A 48 1.89 0.75 -4.11
C VAL A 48 0.90 -0.30 -4.59
N LEU A 49 0.16 -0.01 -5.68
CA LEU A 49 -0.83 -0.92 -6.24
C LEU A 49 -0.20 -2.22 -6.75
N GLU A 50 0.99 -2.15 -7.36
CA GLU A 50 1.73 -3.35 -7.80
C GLU A 50 2.10 -4.24 -6.60
N ARG A 51 2.71 -3.66 -5.55
CA ARG A 51 3.08 -4.38 -4.33
C ARG A 51 1.88 -4.99 -3.63
N VAL A 52 0.79 -4.24 -3.52
CA VAL A 52 -0.46 -4.70 -2.91
C VAL A 52 -1.08 -5.86 -3.69
N GLN A 53 -1.10 -5.79 -5.02
CA GLN A 53 -1.62 -6.89 -5.86
C GLN A 53 -0.71 -8.12 -5.85
N GLU A 54 0.60 -7.92 -5.78
CA GLU A 54 1.57 -8.99 -5.61
C GLU A 54 1.32 -9.71 -4.27
N HIS A 55 1.19 -8.98 -3.18
CA HIS A 55 0.89 -9.53 -1.87
C HIS A 55 -0.45 -10.29 -1.86
N VAL A 56 -1.52 -9.73 -2.43
CA VAL A 56 -2.82 -10.44 -2.56
C VAL A 56 -2.70 -11.71 -3.41
N ARG A 57 -1.83 -11.72 -4.44
CA ARG A 57 -1.57 -12.92 -5.25
C ARG A 57 -0.78 -13.97 -4.46
N GLU A 58 0.17 -13.55 -3.63
CA GLU A 58 0.99 -14.41 -2.77
C GLU A 58 0.16 -15.02 -1.63
N GLU A 59 -0.64 -14.19 -0.93
CA GLU A 59 -1.55 -14.60 0.13
C GLU A 59 -2.70 -15.49 -0.41
N GLY A 60 -3.18 -15.21 -1.63
CA GLY A 60 -4.13 -16.08 -2.34
C GLY A 60 -3.51 -17.36 -2.94
N GLY A 61 -2.18 -17.51 -2.84
CA GLY A 61 -1.38 -18.57 -3.45
C GLY A 61 -0.73 -19.55 -2.47
N ASN A 62 -1.10 -19.52 -1.19
CA ASN A 62 -0.63 -20.51 -0.21
C ASN A 62 -1.64 -21.66 -0.10
N GLY A 63 -1.48 -22.65 -0.98
CA GLY A 63 -2.18 -23.94 -0.97
C GLY A 63 -1.45 -25.00 -0.17
#